data_AF-C6RF94-F1
#
_entry.id   AF-C6RF94-F1
#
_cell.length_a   1.000
_cell.length_b   1.000
_cell.length_c   1.000
_cell.angle_alpha   90.00
_cell.angle_beta   90.00
_cell.angle_gamma   90.00
#
_symmetry.space_group_name_H-M   'P 1'
#
loop_
_entity.id
_entity.type
_entity.pdbx_description
1 polymer ?
#
loop_
_entity_poly.entity_id
_entity_poly.type
_entity_poly.pdbx_seq_one_letter_code
_entity_poly.pdbx_strand_id
1 'polypeptide(L)'
;MEKRRDELELLFLKNKQSNKNTNPLPIIVDIIGLIAGFLTLSFVAPYDDRDAVGFKILILTNIIICLIYGLIPRLRNCKYFVLLGILLFINFLLLCNVEGWNEGSMAGSYYYIDFFKPASDILWSLLLISAFLFSIPIALYVSFLHFLSRTTYYLLNRDKFKTKNQENTKER
;
A
#
# COMPACT_ATOMS: atom_id res chain seq x y z
N MET A 1 -6.02 38.56 36.37
CA MET A 1 -4.94 38.11 35.47
C MET A 1 -4.87 36.59 35.39
N GLU A 2 -5.35 35.84 36.41
CA GLU A 2 -5.59 34.37 36.38
C GLU A 2 -6.19 33.85 35.07
N LYS A 3 -7.35 34.38 34.66
CA LYS A 3 -8.14 33.80 33.57
C LYS A 3 -7.39 33.67 32.24
N ARG A 4 -6.54 34.65 31.91
CA ARG A 4 -5.70 34.59 30.70
C ARG A 4 -4.55 33.58 30.82
N ARG A 5 -4.06 33.32 32.03
CA ARG A 5 -3.02 32.33 32.29
C ARG A 5 -3.58 30.92 32.14
N ASP A 6 -4.76 30.67 32.68
CA ASP A 6 -5.43 29.37 32.61
C ASP A 6 -5.81 29.00 31.15
N GLU A 7 -6.26 29.98 30.36
CA GLU A 7 -6.51 29.80 28.93
C GLU A 7 -5.22 29.47 28.14
N LEU A 8 -4.10 30.10 28.50
CA LEU A 8 -2.79 29.83 27.89
C LEU A 8 -2.29 28.43 28.25
N GLU A 9 -2.43 28.00 29.50
CA GLU A 9 -2.06 26.64 29.92
C GLU A 9 -2.92 25.58 29.24
N LEU A 10 -4.23 25.83 29.09
CA LEU A 10 -5.12 24.94 28.36
C LEU A 10 -4.73 24.82 26.88
N LEU A 11 -4.34 25.93 26.24
CA LEU A 11 -3.84 25.94 24.86
C LEU A 11 -2.52 25.20 24.73
N PHE A 12 -1.59 25.37 25.67
CA PHE A 12 -0.33 24.63 25.69
C PHE A 12 -0.55 23.12 25.86
N LEU A 13 -1.45 22.73 26.76
CA LEU A 13 -1.81 21.32 26.96
C LEU A 13 -2.47 20.72 25.72
N LYS A 14 -3.42 21.44 25.10
CA LYS A 14 -4.08 21.02 23.86
C LYS A 14 -3.09 20.89 22.71
N ASN A 15 -2.13 21.80 22.59
CA ASN A 15 -1.10 21.76 21.55
C ASN A 15 -0.09 20.62 21.79
N LYS A 16 0.31 20.38 23.04
CA LYS A 16 1.15 19.24 23.43
C LYS A 16 0.48 17.90 23.18
N GLN A 17 -0.83 17.81 23.43
CA GLN A 17 -1.63 16.62 23.20
C GLN A 17 -1.91 16.39 21.71
N SER A 18 -2.13 17.46 20.93
CA SER A 18 -2.22 17.41 19.46
C SER A 18 -0.91 16.95 18.81
N ASN A 19 0.24 17.37 19.35
CA ASN A 19 1.55 16.97 18.84
C ASN A 19 1.86 15.50 19.17
N LYS A 20 1.47 15.04 20.38
CA LYS A 20 1.68 13.65 20.83
C LYS A 20 0.76 12.61 20.17
N ASN A 21 -0.35 13.03 19.55
CA ASN A 21 -1.35 12.12 18.94
C ASN A 21 -1.06 11.77 17.48
N THR A 22 0.12 12.10 16.96
CA THR A 22 0.58 11.58 15.67
C THR A 22 1.13 10.18 15.86
N ASN A 23 0.25 9.17 15.81
CA ASN A 23 0.68 7.77 15.85
C ASN A 23 1.78 7.55 14.80
N PRO A 24 3.01 7.15 15.17
CA PRO A 24 4.13 7.04 14.22
C PRO A 24 4.02 5.81 13.33
N LEU A 25 3.28 4.78 13.77
CA LEU A 25 3.02 3.53 13.05
C LEU A 25 2.62 3.73 11.58
N PRO A 26 1.58 4.52 11.23
CA PRO A 26 1.21 4.76 9.84
C PRO A 26 2.34 5.41 9.02
N ILE A 27 3.18 6.27 9.61
CA ILE A 27 4.28 6.91 8.88
C ILE A 27 5.40 5.90 8.60
N ILE A 28 5.71 5.05 9.59
CA ILE A 28 6.73 4.01 9.48
C ILE A 28 6.35 2.98 8.41
N VAL A 29 5.09 2.52 8.40
CA VAL A 29 4.58 1.57 7.40
C VAL A 29 4.66 2.15 5.98
N ASP A 30 4.38 3.45 5.81
CA ASP A 30 4.49 4.11 4.51
C ASP A 30 5.94 4.20 4.03
N ILE A 31 6.89 4.53 4.91
CA ILE A 31 8.31 4.59 4.57
C ILE A 31 8.82 3.19 4.18
N ILE A 32 8.44 2.15 4.94
CA ILE A 32 8.79 0.76 4.63
C ILE A 32 8.19 0.35 3.28
N GLY A 33 6.93 0.67 3.01
CA GLY A 33 6.27 0.37 1.75
C GLY A 33 6.90 1.09 0.55
N LEU A 34 7.31 2.36 0.72
CA LEU A 34 8.06 3.10 -0.30
C LEU A 34 9.42 2.46 -0.59
N ILE A 35 10.19 2.13 0.46
CA ILE A 35 11.50 1.50 0.32
C ILE A 35 11.34 0.13 -0.35
N ALA A 36 10.39 -0.69 0.09
CA ALA A 36 10.11 -2.00 -0.51
C ALA A 36 9.71 -1.88 -1.99
N GLY A 37 8.85 -0.91 -2.33
CA GLY A 37 8.46 -0.63 -3.71
C GLY A 37 9.62 -0.17 -4.58
N PHE A 38 10.48 0.72 -4.08
CA PHE A 38 11.64 1.20 -4.83
C PHE A 38 12.71 0.12 -4.99
N LEU A 39 12.95 -0.67 -3.94
CA LEU A 39 13.88 -1.79 -3.95
C LEU A 39 13.43 -2.85 -4.96
N THR A 40 12.16 -3.27 -4.89
CA THR A 40 11.60 -4.23 -5.84
C THR A 40 11.71 -3.72 -7.28
N LEU A 41 11.33 -2.47 -7.57
CA LEU A 41 11.47 -1.91 -8.92
C LEU A 41 12.93 -1.85 -9.39
N SER A 42 13.86 -1.46 -8.52
CA SER A 42 15.28 -1.29 -8.88
C SER A 42 15.98 -2.62 -9.12
N PHE A 43 15.63 -3.66 -8.36
CA PHE A 43 16.18 -5.00 -8.53
C PHE A 43 15.53 -5.74 -9.70
N VAL A 44 14.27 -5.46 -10.03
CA VAL A 44 13.51 -6.20 -11.05
C VAL A 44 13.56 -5.53 -12.43
N ALA A 45 13.65 -4.20 -12.50
CA ALA A 45 13.64 -3.47 -13.78
C ALA A 45 14.70 -3.92 -14.80
N PRO A 46 15.96 -4.24 -14.44
CA PRO A 46 17.00 -4.54 -15.42
C PRO A 46 17.03 -6.01 -15.90
N TYR A 47 16.27 -6.92 -15.27
CA TYR A 47 16.27 -8.34 -15.62
C TYR A 47 15.00 -8.77 -16.35
N ASP A 48 15.15 -9.64 -17.34
CA ASP A 48 14.03 -10.27 -18.08
C ASP A 48 13.92 -11.78 -17.77
N ASP A 49 14.41 -12.20 -16.60
CA ASP A 49 14.17 -13.55 -16.13
C ASP A 49 12.69 -13.76 -15.74
N ARG A 50 12.30 -15.03 -15.60
CA ARG A 50 10.92 -15.43 -15.33
C ARG A 50 10.37 -14.75 -14.07
N ASP A 51 11.20 -14.63 -13.04
CA ASP A 51 10.80 -14.11 -11.74
C ASP A 51 10.63 -12.59 -11.78
N ALA A 52 11.56 -11.87 -12.43
CA ALA A 52 11.45 -10.44 -12.66
C ALA A 52 10.18 -10.11 -13.46
N VAL A 53 9.86 -10.88 -14.50
CA VAL A 53 8.61 -10.69 -15.28
C VAL A 53 7.38 -10.84 -14.39
N GLY A 54 7.35 -11.83 -13.49
CA GLY A 54 6.26 -12.02 -12.53
C GLY A 54 6.08 -10.81 -11.60
N PHE A 55 7.16 -10.29 -11.02
CA PHE A 55 7.11 -9.07 -10.21
C PHE A 55 6.68 -7.84 -11.01
N LYS A 56 7.14 -7.68 -12.25
CA LYS A 56 6.72 -6.57 -13.14
C LYS A 56 5.22 -6.60 -13.38
N ILE A 57 4.66 -7.76 -13.74
CA ILE A 57 3.22 -7.93 -13.99
C ILE A 57 2.42 -7.66 -12.71
N LEU A 58 2.89 -8.15 -11.56
CA LEU A 58 2.24 -7.94 -10.27
C LEU A 58 2.18 -6.45 -9.89
N ILE A 59 3.30 -5.74 -9.98
CA ILE A 59 3.38 -4.30 -9.70
C ILE A 59 2.52 -3.51 -10.69
N LEU A 60 2.61 -3.83 -11.98
CA LEU A 60 1.82 -3.17 -13.03
C LEU A 60 0.32 -3.33 -12.78
N THR A 61 -0.13 -4.53 -12.40
CA THR A 61 -1.53 -4.82 -12.06
C THR A 61 -2.00 -3.94 -10.89
N ASN A 62 -1.20 -3.85 -9.82
CA ASN A 62 -1.53 -2.99 -8.67
C ASN A 62 -1.59 -1.50 -9.05
N ILE A 63 -0.68 -1.01 -9.91
CA ILE A 63 -0.68 0.37 -10.40
C ILE A 63 -1.94 0.65 -11.25
N ILE A 64 -2.29 -0.25 -12.17
CA ILE A 64 -3.49 -0.12 -13.01
C ILE A 64 -4.75 -0.05 -12.13
N ILE A 65 -4.85 -0.87 -11.09
CA ILE A 65 -5.97 -0.81 -10.13
C ILE A 65 -6.02 0.56 -9.44
N CYS A 66 -4.87 1.10 -9.01
CA CYS A 66 -4.79 2.43 -8.39
C CYS A 66 -5.25 3.53 -9.37
N LEU A 67 -4.86 3.43 -10.65
CA LEU A 67 -5.29 4.37 -11.69
C LEU A 67 -6.80 4.30 -11.93
N ILE A 68 -7.36 3.10 -12.13
CA ILE A 68 -8.79 2.88 -12.33
C ILE A 68 -9.57 3.41 -11.12
N TYR A 69 -9.11 3.12 -9.90
CA TYR A 69 -9.72 3.61 -8.68
C TYR A 69 -9.75 5.15 -8.64
N GLY A 70 -8.67 5.80 -9.06
CA GLY A 70 -8.57 7.25 -9.12
C GLY A 70 -9.44 7.91 -10.19
N LEU A 71 -9.70 7.20 -11.30
CA LEU A 71 -10.56 7.69 -12.38
C LEU A 71 -12.05 7.64 -12.02
N ILE A 72 -12.46 6.82 -11.05
CA ILE A 72 -13.86 6.68 -10.64
C ILE A 72 -14.18 7.73 -9.56
N PRO A 73 -14.98 8.78 -9.85
CA PRO A 73 -15.20 9.89 -8.92
C PRO A 73 -15.88 9.45 -7.61
N ARG A 74 -16.73 8.42 -7.69
CA ARG A 74 -17.43 7.85 -6.54
C ARG A 74 -16.46 7.20 -5.54
N LEU A 75 -15.39 6.58 -6.02
CA LEU A 75 -14.37 5.92 -5.20
C LEU A 75 -13.34 6.92 -4.64
N ARG A 76 -13.18 8.08 -5.26
CA ARG A 76 -12.30 9.17 -4.78
C ARG A 76 -12.61 9.66 -3.36
N ASN A 77 -13.88 9.54 -2.95
CA ASN A 77 -14.34 9.93 -1.62
C ASN A 77 -14.25 8.79 -0.60
N CYS A 78 -14.00 7.56 -1.03
CA CYS A 78 -13.84 6.42 -0.15
C CYS A 78 -12.47 6.45 0.54
N LYS A 79 -12.41 5.99 1.79
CA LYS A 79 -11.15 5.91 2.56
C LYS A 79 -10.17 4.94 1.88
N TYR A 80 -8.87 5.15 2.09
CA TYR A 80 -7.80 4.32 1.54
C TYR A 80 -7.96 2.81 1.82
N PHE A 81 -8.60 2.43 2.94
CA PHE A 81 -8.91 1.04 3.26
C PHE A 81 -9.76 0.31 2.21
N VAL A 82 -10.61 1.03 1.48
CA VAL A 82 -11.40 0.43 0.39
C VAL A 82 -10.49 0.01 -0.76
N LEU A 83 -9.57 0.88 -1.18
CA LEU A 83 -8.57 0.56 -2.19
C LEU A 83 -7.64 -0.56 -1.70
N LEU A 84 -7.22 -0.54 -0.43
CA LEU A 84 -6.43 -1.63 0.15
C LEU A 84 -7.18 -2.97 0.07
N GLY A 85 -8.47 -2.99 0.41
CA GLY A 85 -9.31 -4.19 0.29
C GLY A 85 -9.38 -4.70 -1.15
N ILE A 86 -9.54 -3.80 -2.13
CA ILE A 86 -9.53 -4.16 -3.56
C ILE A 86 -8.19 -4.75 -3.97
N LEU A 87 -7.07 -4.11 -3.59
CA LEU A 87 -5.73 -4.60 -3.90
C LEU A 87 -5.51 -6.01 -3.32
N LEU A 88 -5.85 -6.23 -2.05
CA LEU A 88 -5.74 -7.53 -1.41
C LEU A 88 -6.63 -8.58 -2.09
N PHE A 89 -7.86 -8.21 -2.44
CA PHE A 89 -8.79 -9.10 -3.12
C PHE A 89 -8.30 -9.53 -4.50
N ILE A 90 -7.78 -8.60 -5.32
CA ILE A 90 -7.23 -8.94 -6.63
C ILE A 90 -5.98 -9.83 -6.48
N ASN A 91 -5.11 -9.56 -5.51
CA ASN A 91 -3.95 -10.42 -5.25
C ASN A 91 -4.36 -11.81 -4.79
N PHE A 92 -5.44 -11.94 -4.01
CA PHE A 92 -6.02 -13.22 -3.66
C PHE A 92 -6.58 -13.96 -4.89
N LEU A 93 -7.25 -13.27 -5.82
CA LEU A 93 -7.70 -13.88 -7.07
C LEU A 93 -6.52 -14.35 -7.94
N LEU A 94 -5.42 -13.61 -7.96
CA LEU A 94 -4.19 -14.02 -8.65
C LEU A 94 -3.55 -15.27 -8.02
N LEU A 95 -3.66 -15.46 -6.70
CA LEU A 95 -3.28 -16.71 -6.04
C LEU A 95 -4.19 -17.87 -6.46
N CYS A 96 -5.48 -17.63 -6.57
CA CYS A 96 -6.46 -18.63 -7.04
C CYS A 96 -6.40 -18.91 -8.55
N ASN A 97 -5.61 -18.15 -9.32
CA ASN A 97 -5.46 -18.33 -10.76
C ASN A 97 -4.67 -19.59 -11.14
N VAL A 98 -4.03 -20.27 -10.18
CA VAL A 98 -3.20 -21.45 -10.43
C VAL A 98 -3.74 -22.69 -9.72
N GLU A 99 -3.65 -23.83 -10.41
CA GLU A 99 -3.98 -25.15 -9.89
C GLU A 99 -2.75 -26.08 -9.93
N GLY A 100 -2.58 -26.87 -8.87
CA GLY A 100 -1.44 -27.79 -8.74
C GLY A 100 -0.09 -27.08 -8.70
N TRP A 101 0.01 -25.96 -7.99
CA TRP A 101 1.30 -25.28 -7.77
C TRP A 101 2.25 -26.18 -6.98
N ASN A 102 3.47 -26.37 -7.50
CA ASN A 102 4.46 -27.30 -6.98
C ASN A 102 5.73 -26.55 -6.53
N GLU A 103 6.09 -26.71 -5.26
CA GLU A 103 7.25 -26.10 -4.59
C GLU A 103 8.59 -26.36 -5.29
N GLY A 104 8.79 -27.57 -5.83
CA GLY A 104 10.05 -27.94 -6.49
C GLY A 104 10.24 -27.29 -7.85
N SER A 105 9.14 -27.07 -8.59
CA SER A 105 9.17 -26.40 -9.90
C SER A 105 8.90 -24.89 -9.84
N MET A 106 8.44 -24.39 -8.68
CA MET A 106 7.93 -23.03 -8.47
C MET A 106 6.89 -22.62 -9.53
N ALA A 107 6.07 -23.57 -9.97
CA ALA A 107 5.10 -23.38 -11.04
C ALA A 107 3.86 -24.26 -10.83
N GLY A 108 2.75 -23.80 -11.38
CA GLY A 108 1.49 -24.50 -11.52
C GLY A 108 1.44 -25.48 -12.68
N SER A 109 0.60 -26.49 -12.50
CA SER A 109 0.22 -27.42 -13.57
C SER A 109 -0.78 -26.81 -14.55
N TYR A 110 -1.64 -25.90 -14.08
CA TYR A 110 -2.67 -25.25 -14.89
C TYR A 110 -2.97 -23.83 -14.38
N TYR A 111 -3.37 -22.94 -15.29
CA TYR A 111 -3.73 -21.56 -14.99
C TYR A 111 -5.04 -21.19 -15.67
N TYR A 112 -5.93 -20.52 -14.93
CA TYR A 112 -7.21 -20.05 -15.49
C TYR A 112 -7.00 -18.93 -16.52
N ILE A 113 -6.03 -18.04 -16.25
CA ILE A 113 -5.61 -16.96 -17.14
C ILE A 113 -4.10 -17.03 -17.30
N ASP A 114 -3.65 -17.54 -18.45
CA ASP A 114 -2.23 -17.75 -18.77
C ASP A 114 -1.41 -16.45 -18.70
N PHE A 115 -1.99 -15.30 -19.06
CA PHE A 115 -1.31 -14.02 -18.97
C PHE A 115 -0.80 -13.73 -17.54
N PHE A 116 -1.55 -14.13 -16.52
CA PHE A 116 -1.20 -13.90 -15.12
C PHE A 116 -0.33 -14.99 -14.49
N LYS A 117 0.02 -16.04 -15.24
CA LYS A 117 0.86 -17.15 -14.75
C LYS A 117 2.10 -16.67 -13.98
N PRO A 118 2.95 -15.77 -14.52
CA PRO A 118 4.16 -15.35 -13.82
C PRO A 118 3.85 -14.64 -12.49
N ALA A 119 2.78 -13.86 -12.43
CA ALA A 119 2.36 -13.16 -11.21
C ALA A 119 1.81 -14.13 -10.16
N SER A 120 1.04 -15.13 -10.57
CA SER A 120 0.54 -16.19 -9.70
C SER A 120 1.68 -17.00 -9.09
N ASP A 121 2.65 -17.42 -9.91
CA ASP A 121 3.81 -18.18 -9.43
C ASP A 121 4.63 -17.38 -8.41
N ILE A 122 4.87 -16.08 -8.67
CA ILE A 122 5.56 -15.20 -7.73
C ILE A 122 4.80 -15.05 -6.41
N LEU A 123 3.48 -14.92 -6.43
CA LEU A 123 2.69 -14.82 -5.21
C LEU A 123 2.76 -16.11 -4.37
N TRP A 124 2.73 -17.28 -5.01
CA TRP A 124 2.92 -18.56 -4.32
C TRP A 124 4.34 -18.73 -3.79
N SER A 125 5.35 -18.37 -4.57
CA SER A 125 6.74 -18.34 -4.11
C SER A 125 6.93 -17.40 -2.92
N LEU A 126 6.28 -16.23 -2.94
CA LEU A 126 6.30 -15.27 -1.82
C LEU A 126 5.67 -15.88 -0.56
N LEU A 127 4.56 -16.60 -0.68
CA LEU A 127 3.94 -17.31 0.45
C LEU A 127 4.83 -18.42 0.99
N LEU A 128 5.42 -19.23 0.11
CA LEU A 128 6.32 -20.32 0.49
C LEU A 128 7.53 -19.78 1.25
N ILE A 129 8.24 -18.79 0.68
CA ILE A 129 9.41 -18.16 1.32
C ILE A 129 8.98 -17.51 2.65
N SER A 130 7.79 -16.92 2.71
CA SER A 130 7.26 -16.32 3.94
C SER A 130 7.05 -17.34 5.06
N ALA A 131 6.70 -18.59 4.75
CA ALA A 131 6.58 -19.65 5.74
C ALA A 131 7.92 -19.93 6.45
N PHE A 132 9.04 -19.76 5.75
CA PHE A 132 10.38 -19.98 6.29
C PHE A 132 11.01 -18.72 6.90
N LEU A 133 10.62 -17.53 6.46
CA LEU A 133 11.19 -16.23 6.89
C LEU A 133 10.27 -15.47 7.85
N PHE A 134 9.59 -16.16 8.77
CA PHE A 134 8.72 -15.54 9.80
C PHE A 134 7.69 -14.54 9.24
N SER A 135 7.10 -14.84 8.08
CA SER A 135 6.15 -13.97 7.38
C SER A 135 6.65 -12.58 6.99
N ILE A 136 7.97 -12.33 7.05
CA ILE A 136 8.57 -11.04 6.69
C ILE A 136 8.28 -10.67 5.21
N PRO A 137 8.47 -11.56 4.22
CA PRO A 137 8.26 -11.19 2.81
C PRO A 137 6.81 -10.81 2.51
N ILE A 138 5.83 -11.58 2.99
CA ILE A 138 4.41 -11.26 2.82
C ILE A 138 4.02 -9.99 3.56
N ALA A 139 4.56 -9.75 4.77
CA ALA A 139 4.30 -8.52 5.52
C ALA A 139 4.86 -7.28 4.81
N LEU A 140 6.04 -7.38 4.19
CA LEU A 140 6.61 -6.33 3.35
C LEU A 140 5.73 -6.06 2.12
N TYR A 141 5.24 -7.11 1.46
CA TYR A 141 4.36 -6.96 0.31
C TYR A 141 3.01 -6.31 0.69
N VAL A 142 2.38 -6.74 1.78
CA VAL A 142 1.15 -6.11 2.30
C VAL A 142 1.41 -4.65 2.69
N SER A 143 2.56 -4.35 3.28
CA SER A 143 2.97 -2.97 3.60
C SER A 143 3.13 -2.11 2.35
N PHE A 144 3.66 -2.67 1.26
CA PHE A 144 3.71 -2.03 -0.05
C PHE A 144 2.31 -1.75 -0.61
N LEU A 145 1.38 -2.71 -0.56
CA LEU A 145 -0.02 -2.48 -0.99
C LEU A 145 -0.72 -1.41 -0.13
N HIS A 146 -0.47 -1.42 1.18
CA HIS A 146 -0.96 -0.38 2.08
C HIS A 146 -0.42 1.01 1.67
N PHE A 147 0.88 1.11 1.43
CA PHE A 147 1.51 2.34 0.95
C PHE A 147 0.91 2.83 -0.38
N LEU A 148 0.72 1.95 -1.37
CA LEU A 148 0.06 2.30 -2.63
C LEU A 148 -1.36 2.84 -2.41
N SER A 149 -2.14 2.16 -1.57
CA SER A 149 -3.53 2.55 -1.30
C SER A 149 -3.62 3.95 -0.69
N ARG A 150 -2.73 4.25 0.27
CA ARG A 150 -2.70 5.52 0.98
C ARG A 150 -2.14 6.65 0.12
N THR A 151 -1.08 6.36 -0.65
CA THR A 151 -0.49 7.32 -1.59
C THR A 151 -1.51 7.73 -2.64
N THR A 152 -2.23 6.77 -3.21
CA THR A 152 -3.30 7.02 -4.18
C THR A 152 -4.40 7.88 -3.56
N TYR A 153 -4.88 7.54 -2.36
CA TYR A 153 -5.88 8.34 -1.66
C TYR A 153 -5.42 9.79 -1.39
N TYR A 154 -4.17 9.96 -0.95
CA TYR A 154 -3.61 11.29 -0.67
C TYR A 154 -3.47 12.12 -1.95
N LEU A 155 -2.94 11.52 -3.03
CA LEU A 155 -2.83 12.17 -4.34
C LEU A 155 -4.20 12.62 -4.85
N LEU A 156 -5.20 11.77 -4.73
CA LEU A 156 -6.56 12.06 -5.16
C LEU A 156 -7.24 13.15 -4.31
N ASN A 157 -6.92 13.28 -3.03
CA ASN A 157 -7.55 14.27 -2.15
C ASN A 157 -6.65 15.47 -1.82
N ARG A 158 -5.55 15.65 -2.58
CA ARG A 158 -4.54 16.70 -2.36
C ARG A 158 -5.15 18.11 -2.27
N ASP A 159 -6.12 18.41 -3.13
CA ASP A 159 -6.76 19.74 -3.16
C ASP A 159 -7.57 20.00 -1.88
N LYS A 160 -8.34 19.02 -1.42
CA LYS A 160 -9.11 19.12 -0.16
C LYS A 160 -8.18 19.35 1.06
N PHE A 161 -7.01 18.71 1.07
CA PHE A 161 -6.02 18.91 2.14
C PHE A 161 -5.35 20.29 2.09
N LYS A 162 -5.12 20.83 0.89
CA LYS A 162 -4.60 22.21 0.74
C LYS A 162 -5.61 23.25 1.25
N THR A 163 -6.89 23.12 0.88
CA THR A 163 -7.94 24.07 1.29
C THR A 163 -8.15 24.07 2.80
N LYS A 164 -8.20 22.88 3.42
CA LYS A 164 -8.37 22.74 4.88
C LYS A 164 -7.22 23.37 5.69
N ASN A 165 -5.98 23.29 5.18
CA ASN A 165 -4.84 23.93 5.84
C ASN A 165 -4.88 25.46 5.73
N GLN A 166 -5.38 26.00 4.63
CA GLN A 166 -5.53 27.45 4.46
C GLN A 166 -6.65 28.02 5.34
N GLU A 167 -7.77 27.32 5.50
CA GLU A 167 -8.86 27.72 6.42
C GLU A 167 -8.37 27.76 7.88
N ASN A 168 -7.68 26.72 8.34
CA ASN A 168 -7.09 26.67 9.69
C ASN A 168 -6.05 27.77 9.96
N THR A 169 -5.46 28.36 8.91
CA THR A 169 -4.48 29.46 9.06
C THR A 169 -5.16 30.83 9.08
N LYS A 170 -6.37 30.96 8.51
CA LYS A 170 -7.17 32.20 8.56
C LYS A 170 -7.97 32.35 9.85
N GLU A 171 -8.24 31.24 10.56
CA GLU A 171 -8.94 31.25 11.86
C GLU A 171 -7.98 31.38 13.07
N ARG A 172 -6.68 31.59 12.85
CA ARG A 172 -5.67 31.90 13.88
C ARG A 172 -5.26 33.35 13.81
#